data_AF-A0AAN8ZFE7-F1
#
_entry.id   AF-A0AAN8ZFE7-F1
#
_cell.length_a   1.000
_cell.length_b   1.000
_cell.length_c   1.000
_cell.angle_alpha   90.00
_cell.angle_beta   90.00
_cell.angle_gamma   90.00
#
_symmetry.space_group_name_H-M   'P 1'
#
loop_
_entity.id
_entity.type
_entity.pdbx_description
1 polymer ?
#
loop_
_entity_poly.entity_id
_entity_poly.type
_entity_poly.pdbx_seq_one_letter_code
_entity_poly.pdbx_strand_id
1 'polypeptide(L)'
;MLSGTGKMREVISPSLTTKQVYDDYQKAMEMDLWNTHYEVLSLSLSLRQRMGEQLNDLGFDELRELEENMENAVTVIRDRKV
;
A
#
# COMPACT_ATOMS: atom_id res chain seq x y z
N MET A 1 6.03 25.51 -15.45
CA MET A 1 5.71 26.96 -15.40
C MET A 1 5.52 27.37 -13.94
N LEU A 2 6.07 28.52 -13.52
CA LEU A 2 5.89 29.02 -12.15
C LEU A 2 4.46 29.58 -12.00
N SER A 3 3.71 29.06 -11.03
CA SER A 3 2.42 29.65 -10.65
C SER A 3 2.67 30.94 -9.87
N GLY A 4 1.74 31.90 -9.93
CA GLY A 4 1.83 33.22 -9.25
C GLY A 4 2.01 33.19 -7.73
N THR A 5 2.07 31.99 -7.12
CA THR A 5 2.44 31.76 -5.72
C THR A 5 3.93 31.43 -5.51
N GLY A 6 4.78 31.57 -6.55
CA GLY A 6 6.21 31.31 -6.48
C GLY A 6 6.59 29.83 -6.33
N LYS A 7 5.60 28.92 -6.33
CA LYS A 7 5.83 27.47 -6.25
C LYS A 7 6.11 26.91 -7.63
N MET A 8 7.28 26.32 -7.79
CA MET A 8 7.66 25.56 -8.97
C MET A 8 6.86 24.25 -8.96
N ARG A 9 5.73 24.22 -9.67
CA ARG A 9 5.10 22.96 -10.07
C ARG A 9 5.61 22.64 -11.47
N GLU A 10 6.02 21.41 -11.69
CA GLU A 10 6.11 20.84 -13.03
C GLU A 10 4.70 20.88 -13.61
N VAL A 11 4.38 21.99 -14.27
CA VAL A 11 3.15 22.14 -15.04
C VAL A 11 3.37 21.28 -16.27
N ILE A 12 3.04 19.99 -16.11
CA ILE A 12 2.54 19.18 -17.20
C ILE A 12 1.42 20.02 -17.84
N SER A 13 1.43 20.15 -19.17
CA SER A 13 0.57 21.06 -19.94
C SER A 13 -0.85 21.16 -19.34
N PRO A 14 -1.55 22.31 -19.36
CA PRO A 14 -2.88 22.46 -18.74
C PRO A 14 -3.92 21.40 -19.15
N SER A 15 -3.67 20.70 -20.25
CA SER A 15 -4.45 19.60 -20.82
C SER A 15 -4.02 18.18 -20.40
N LEU A 16 -2.86 18.02 -19.74
CA LEU A 16 -2.26 16.73 -19.38
C LEU A 16 -2.17 16.62 -17.84
N THR A 17 -3.16 15.96 -17.27
CA THR A 17 -3.28 15.70 -15.83
C THR A 17 -2.36 14.54 -15.43
N THR A 18 -1.82 14.55 -14.21
CA THR A 18 -1.01 13.43 -13.67
C THR A 18 -1.69 12.06 -13.84
N LYS A 19 -3.03 12.02 -13.75
CA LYS A 19 -3.82 10.82 -14.02
C LYS A 19 -3.69 10.33 -15.47
N GLN A 20 -3.77 11.23 -16.45
CA GLN A 20 -3.63 10.86 -17.87
C GLN A 20 -2.23 10.34 -18.17
N VAL A 21 -1.19 10.91 -17.54
CA VAL A 21 0.17 10.37 -17.63
C VAL A 21 0.25 8.95 -17.08
N TYR A 22 -0.37 8.69 -15.93
CA TYR A 22 -0.44 7.33 -15.36
C TYR A 22 -1.20 6.36 -16.28
N ASP A 23 -2.37 6.75 -16.78
CA ASP A 23 -3.20 5.93 -17.66
C ASP A 23 -2.49 5.62 -18.99
N ASP A 24 -1.80 6.60 -19.58
CA ASP A 24 -1.03 6.43 -20.81
C ASP A 24 0.23 5.58 -20.58
N TYR A 25 0.88 5.71 -19.43
CA TYR A 25 2.04 4.89 -19.06
C TYR A 25 1.64 3.43 -18.81
N GLN A 26 0.48 3.19 -18.18
CA GLN A 26 -0.11 1.85 -18.04
C GLN A 26 -0.45 1.22 -19.38
N LYS A 27 -1.02 2.00 -20.31
CA LYS A 27 -1.32 1.53 -21.67
C LYS A 27 -0.07 1.24 -22.49
N ALA A 28 0.98 2.03 -22.33
CA ALA A 28 2.22 1.89 -23.10
C ALA A 28 3.12 0.75 -22.61
N MET A 29 3.14 0.48 -21.30
CA MET A 29 3.97 -0.57 -20.70
C MET A 29 3.23 -1.89 -20.43
N GLU A 30 1.93 -1.96 -20.71
CA GLU A 30 1.05 -3.12 -20.44
C GLU A 30 1.19 -3.68 -19.00
N MET A 31 1.62 -2.84 -18.06
CA MET A 31 1.93 -3.21 -16.69
C MET A 31 1.08 -2.38 -15.75
N ASP A 32 0.44 -3.06 -14.82
CA ASP A 32 -0.37 -2.40 -13.81
C ASP A 32 0.51 -1.85 -12.68
N LEU A 33 0.84 -0.55 -12.79
CA LEU A 33 1.54 0.17 -11.74
C LEU A 33 0.77 0.23 -10.41
N TRP A 34 -0.55 0.00 -10.40
CA TRP A 34 -1.32 -0.01 -9.18
C TRP A 34 -1.08 -1.28 -8.36
N ASN A 35 -0.87 -2.43 -9.00
CA ASN A 35 -0.69 -3.70 -8.29
C ASN A 35 0.49 -3.65 -7.32
N THR A 36 1.65 -3.16 -7.77
CA THR A 36 2.83 -3.02 -6.90
C THR A 36 2.56 -2.06 -5.74
N HIS A 37 1.80 -0.98 -5.99
CA HIS A 37 1.46 -0.03 -4.94
C HIS A 37 0.46 -0.62 -3.93
N TYR A 38 -0.54 -1.36 -4.41
CA TYR A 38 -1.53 -2.03 -3.57
C TYR A 38 -0.89 -3.14 -2.72
N GLU A 39 0.06 -3.91 -3.27
CA GLU A 39 0.82 -4.90 -2.52
C GLU A 39 1.59 -4.24 -1.38
N VAL A 40 2.31 -3.15 -1.65
CA VAL A 40 3.06 -2.42 -0.61
C VAL A 40 2.11 -1.85 0.45
N LEU A 41 0.97 -1.28 0.05
CA LEU A 41 -0.03 -0.76 0.99
C LEU A 41 -0.63 -1.88 1.85
N SER A 42 -1.02 -3.00 1.24
CA SER A 42 -1.57 -4.18 1.93
C SER A 42 -0.57 -4.75 2.93
N LEU A 43 0.70 -4.90 2.52
CA LEU A 43 1.77 -5.35 3.41
C LEU A 43 1.96 -4.37 4.57
N SER A 44 1.99 -3.07 4.31
CA SER A 44 2.15 -2.06 5.35
C SER A 44 1.00 -2.06 6.37
N LEU A 45 -0.23 -2.25 5.90
CA LEU A 45 -1.41 -2.36 6.73
C LEU A 45 -1.37 -3.62 7.60
N SER A 46 -1.01 -4.77 7.01
CA SER A 46 -0.91 -6.04 7.74
C SER A 46 0.15 -5.99 8.85
N LEU A 47 1.30 -5.34 8.60
CA LEU A 47 2.34 -5.14 9.61
C LEU A 47 1.85 -4.24 10.76
N ARG A 48 1.13 -3.16 10.44
CA ARG A 48 0.52 -2.28 11.45
C ARG A 48 -0.52 -3.02 12.30
N GLN A 49 -1.40 -3.79 11.68
CA GLN A 49 -2.39 -4.62 12.38
C GLN A 49 -1.72 -5.62 13.32
N ARG A 50 -0.63 -6.27 12.86
CA ARG A 50 0.17 -7.16 13.72
C ARG A 50 0.88 -6.44 14.87
N MET A 51 1.16 -5.14 14.74
CA MET A 51 1.67 -4.30 15.85
C MET A 51 0.56 -3.75 16.76
N GLY A 52 -0.71 -4.06 16.48
CA GLY A 52 -1.87 -3.59 17.25
C GLY A 52 -2.42 -2.23 16.80
N GLU A 53 -1.98 -1.71 15.65
CA GLU A 53 -2.49 -0.46 15.07
C GLU A 53 -3.65 -0.74 14.09
N GLN A 54 -4.58 0.21 13.94
CA GLN A 54 -5.68 0.16 12.96
C GLN A 54 -6.57 -1.10 13.05
N LEU A 55 -6.89 -1.55 14.27
CA LEU A 55 -7.78 -2.69 14.53
C LEU A 55 -9.28 -2.34 14.49
N ASN A 56 -9.64 -1.06 14.44
CA ASN A 56 -11.03 -0.59 14.55
C ASN A 56 -11.92 -0.99 13.37
N ASP A 57 -11.32 -1.25 12.20
CA ASP A 57 -12.04 -1.62 10.99
C ASP A 57 -12.19 -3.15 10.84
N LEU A 58 -11.61 -3.94 11.77
CA LEU A 58 -11.63 -5.40 11.72
C LEU A 58 -12.79 -5.94 12.55
N GLY A 59 -13.51 -6.91 11.98
CA GLY A 59 -14.51 -7.70 12.68
C GLY A 59 -13.89 -8.62 13.73
N PHE A 60 -14.71 -9.13 14.65
CA PHE A 60 -14.26 -10.06 15.69
C PHE A 60 -13.62 -11.34 15.12
N ASP A 61 -14.15 -11.86 14.02
CA ASP A 61 -13.62 -13.05 13.36
C ASP A 61 -12.24 -12.78 12.73
N GLU A 62 -12.07 -11.61 12.10
CA GLU A 62 -10.80 -11.19 11.49
C GLU A 62 -9.73 -10.93 12.55
N LEU A 63 -10.10 -10.36 13.69
CA LEU A 63 -9.19 -10.18 14.83
C LEU A 63 -8.71 -11.52 15.41
N ARG A 64 -9.61 -12.49 15.51
CA ARG A 64 -9.29 -13.84 16.00
C ARG A 64 -8.37 -14.57 15.03
N GLU A 65 -8.63 -14.48 13.73
CA GLU A 65 -7.79 -15.05 12.69
C GLU A 65 -6.40 -14.38 12.70
N LEU A 66 -6.33 -13.06 12.90
CA LEU A 66 -5.07 -12.34 13.01
C LEU A 66 -4.25 -12.82 14.23
N GLU A 67 -4.88 -13.00 15.38
CA GLU A 67 -4.26 -13.53 16.59
C GLU A 67 -3.70 -14.95 16.36
N GLU A 68 -4.52 -15.85 15.82
CA GLU A 68 -4.11 -17.23 15.53
C GLU A 68 -2.94 -17.28 14.53
N ASN A 69 -3.00 -16.46 13.48
CA ASN A 69 -1.92 -16.34 12.51
C ASN A 69 -0.61 -15.81 13.11
N MET A 70 -0.68 -14.94 14.12
CA MET A 70 0.50 -14.47 14.84
C MET A 70 1.09 -15.54 15.75
N GLU A 71 0.26 -16.26 16.50
CA GLU A 71 0.71 -17.35 17.38
C GLU A 71 1.35 -18.48 16.55
N ASN A 72 0.73 -18.86 15.43
CA ASN A 72 1.27 -19.83 14.48
C ASN A 72 2.61 -19.38 13.87
N ALA A 73 2.76 -18.09 13.55
CA ALA A 73 4.03 -17.58 13.04
C ALA A 73 5.15 -17.68 14.09
N VAL A 74 4.85 -17.38 15.36
CA VAL A 74 5.83 -17.45 16.46
C VAL A 74 6.23 -18.88 16.77
N THR A 75 5.28 -19.82 16.80
CA THR A 75 5.56 -21.24 17.01
C THR A 75 6.47 -21.80 15.92
N VAL A 76 6.19 -21.52 14.64
CA VAL A 76 7.06 -21.92 13.51
C VAL A 76 8.49 -21.37 13.65
N ILE A 77 8.64 -20.11 14.07
CA ILE A 77 9.97 -19.50 14.27
C ILE A 77 10.70 -20.17 15.44
N ARG A 78 10.00 -20.49 16.53
CA ARG A 78 10.58 -21.22 17.66
C ARG A 78 11.02 -22.61 17.26
N ASP A 79 10.18 -23.37 16.56
CA ASP A 79 10.47 -24.74 16.14
C ASP A 79 11.65 -24.80 15.16
N ARG A 80 11.84 -23.77 14.33
CA ARG A 80 13.02 -23.64 13.45
C ARG A 80 14.31 -23.26 14.16
N LYS A 81 14.21 -22.71 15.38
CA LYS A 81 15.35 -22.25 16.18
C LYS A 81 15.87 -23.31 17.14
N VAL A 82 15.05 -24.33 17.44
CA VAL A 82 15.43 -25.55 18.17
C VAL A 82 16.26 -26.45 17.27
#